data_AF-A0A449AI62-F1
#
_entry.id   AF-A0A449AI62-F1
#
_cell.length_a   1.000
_cell.length_b   1.000
_cell.length_c   1.000
_cell.angle_alpha   90.00
_cell.angle_beta   90.00
_cell.angle_gamma   90.00
#
_symmetry.space_group_name_H-M   'P 1'
#
loop_
_entity.id
_entity.type
_entity.pdbx_description
1 polymer ?
#
loop_
_entity_poly.entity_id
_entity_poly.type
_entity_poly.pdbx_seq_one_letter_code
_entity_poly.pdbx_strand_id
1 'polypeptide(L)'
;MFKRIKKPKIGIIVEYNPFHNGHIYQLKWIKNKFPDSKIIIAMSHKYSQRGEYICVSWWKRKQIAKKYGVNKFIKLKEHISTQAAHIFANEAVSLLNKAKIDYLVFGSETEDISVFIKVAKLLKENKTEYDILVKKYLKMGGNSFPKASALALSELTNENFDKPNDILGIEYVKSIINNDFKIQPVCLKRTIEFHSENTLNEFASASKIRQMIKEKQDISKYTPLKIKKIKLIEDTYPKFQKFISKTPANKIAQYKLIDEGMENLFKKHINQPTYHDFIEACISKRYTRNRIKRAYLSVFLKQRKNNR
;
A
#
# COMPACT_ATOMS: atom_id res chain seq x y z
N MET A 1 21.49 3.24 41.11
CA MET A 1 20.40 2.59 40.36
C MET A 1 20.33 3.19 38.96
N PHE A 2 20.95 2.58 37.95
CA PHE A 2 20.92 3.11 36.58
C PHE A 2 19.49 3.02 36.01
N LYS A 3 18.81 4.17 35.87
CA LYS A 3 17.54 4.24 35.12
C LYS A 3 17.81 3.78 33.70
N ARG A 4 17.33 2.59 33.33
CA ARG A 4 17.44 2.07 31.97
C ARG A 4 16.66 3.02 31.05
N ILE A 5 17.37 3.88 30.32
CA ILE A 5 16.74 4.80 29.35
C ILE A 5 15.95 3.94 28.37
N LYS A 6 14.62 4.13 28.33
CA LYS A 6 13.73 3.36 27.46
C LYS A 6 14.04 3.76 26.01
N LYS A 7 14.76 2.89 25.29
CA LYS A 7 15.03 3.09 23.86
C LYS A 7 13.70 3.21 23.08
N PRO A 8 13.47 4.30 22.33
CA PRO A 8 12.23 4.50 21.60
C PRO A 8 12.06 3.40 20.55
N LYS A 9 10.83 2.93 20.35
CA LYS A 9 10.49 1.94 19.33
C LYS A 9 9.79 2.62 18.17
N ILE A 10 10.39 2.51 16.99
CA ILE A 10 9.91 3.15 15.77
C ILE A 10 9.30 2.10 14.85
N GLY A 11 8.04 2.29 14.50
CA GLY A 11 7.33 1.51 13.49
C GLY A 11 7.52 2.09 12.10
N ILE A 12 7.64 1.22 11.09
CA ILE A 12 7.55 1.60 9.68
C ILE A 12 6.72 0.54 8.94
N ILE A 13 5.82 0.97 8.06
CA ILE A 13 5.03 0.10 7.18
C ILE A 13 5.62 0.18 5.76
N VAL A 14 6.07 -0.95 5.20
CA VAL A 14 6.81 -0.95 3.93
C VAL A 14 6.50 -2.16 3.05
N GLU A 15 6.84 -2.05 1.76
CA GLU A 15 6.88 -3.19 0.85
C GLU A 15 8.31 -3.59 0.46
N TYR A 16 9.23 -2.62 0.40
CA TYR A 16 10.60 -2.80 -0.10
C TYR A 16 10.63 -3.53 -1.45
N ASN A 17 9.97 -2.97 -2.46
CA ASN A 17 9.71 -3.63 -3.75
C ASN A 17 10.39 -2.93 -4.96
N PRO A 18 11.73 -2.86 -5.06
CA PRO A 18 12.73 -3.40 -4.14
C PRO A 18 13.13 -2.41 -3.03
N PHE A 19 14.00 -2.85 -2.11
CA PHE A 19 14.71 -1.95 -1.20
C PHE A 19 15.64 -1.04 -2.02
N HIS A 20 15.76 0.24 -1.69
CA HIS A 20 16.43 1.26 -2.54
C HIS A 20 16.87 2.48 -1.72
N ASN A 21 17.57 3.43 -2.33
CA ASN A 21 18.19 4.58 -1.65
C ASN A 21 17.21 5.46 -0.89
N GLY A 22 15.98 5.67 -1.39
CA GLY A 22 14.93 6.35 -0.61
C GLY A 22 14.57 5.65 0.72
N HIS A 23 14.61 4.32 0.78
CA HIS A 23 14.41 3.58 2.04
C HIS A 23 15.62 3.71 2.97
N ILE A 24 16.83 3.73 2.41
CA ILE A 24 18.07 3.96 3.17
C ILE A 24 18.03 5.35 3.81
N TYR A 25 17.63 6.37 3.04
CA TYR A 25 17.45 7.72 3.52
C TYR A 25 16.46 7.78 4.69
N GLN A 26 15.28 7.15 4.57
CA GLN A 26 14.30 7.08 5.66
C GLN A 26 14.90 6.43 6.93
N LEU A 27 15.62 5.32 6.79
CA LEU A 27 16.24 4.64 7.93
C LEU A 27 17.36 5.46 8.57
N LYS A 28 18.18 6.16 7.77
CA LYS A 28 19.20 7.09 8.26
C LYS A 28 18.56 8.26 9.02
N TRP A 29 17.52 8.86 8.45
CA TRP A 29 16.76 9.94 9.09
C TRP A 29 16.19 9.51 10.44
N ILE A 30 15.61 8.30 10.53
CA ILE A 30 15.10 7.75 11.79
C ILE A 30 16.21 7.61 12.83
N LYS A 31 17.39 7.09 12.45
CA LYS A 31 18.52 6.96 13.37
C LYS A 31 19.07 8.29 13.85
N ASN A 32 19.07 9.31 12.98
CA ASN A 32 19.51 10.66 13.34
C ASN A 32 18.52 11.34 14.29
N LYS A 33 17.22 11.25 14.00
CA LYS A 33 16.16 11.88 14.82
C LYS A 33 15.90 11.13 16.13
N PHE A 34 16.02 9.81 16.12
CA PHE A 34 15.82 8.93 17.27
C PHE A 34 17.07 8.07 17.49
N PRO A 35 18.15 8.64 18.06
CA PRO A 35 19.33 7.88 18.44
C PRO A 35 18.94 6.68 19.32
N ASP A 36 19.67 5.57 19.19
CA ASP A 36 19.43 4.33 19.94
C ASP A 36 18.07 3.65 19.75
N SER A 37 17.25 4.12 18.80
CA SER A 37 15.92 3.56 18.58
C SER A 37 15.93 2.10 18.14
N LYS A 38 14.87 1.38 18.51
CA LYS A 38 14.55 0.05 17.98
C LYS A 38 13.58 0.19 16.82
N ILE A 39 14.04 -0.10 15.60
CA ILE A 39 13.23 -0.05 14.39
C ILE A 39 12.51 -1.39 14.18
N ILE A 40 11.18 -1.33 14.12
CA ILE A 40 10.27 -2.44 13.90
C ILE A 40 9.52 -2.20 12.58
N ILE A 41 9.66 -3.11 11.63
CA ILE A 41 9.02 -2.96 10.32
C ILE A 41 7.86 -3.94 10.18
N ALA A 42 6.69 -3.43 9.82
CA ALA A 42 5.60 -4.21 9.25
C ALA A 42 5.76 -4.25 7.72
N MET A 43 6.13 -5.40 7.17
CA MET A 43 6.52 -5.53 5.77
C MET A 43 5.58 -6.47 5.01
N SER A 44 5.18 -6.09 3.79
CA SER A 44 4.40 -6.95 2.87
C SER A 44 5.18 -8.20 2.47
N HIS A 45 4.51 -9.36 2.48
CA HIS A 45 5.17 -10.65 2.31
C HIS A 45 5.49 -11.02 0.86
N LYS A 46 4.49 -11.41 0.08
CA LYS A 46 4.66 -11.86 -1.33
C LYS A 46 4.03 -10.91 -2.34
N TYR A 47 3.03 -10.14 -1.91
CA TYR A 47 2.22 -9.31 -2.77
C TYR A 47 2.12 -7.89 -2.22
N SER A 48 2.15 -6.92 -3.12
CA SER A 48 1.95 -5.50 -2.81
C SER A 48 0.47 -5.16 -2.62
N GLN A 49 0.21 -3.99 -2.03
CA GLN A 49 -1.10 -3.35 -1.91
C GLN A 49 -1.75 -3.01 -3.25
N ARG A 50 -0.95 -3.05 -4.32
CA ARG A 50 -1.36 -2.86 -5.70
C ARG A 50 -1.68 -4.16 -6.43
N GLY A 51 -1.63 -5.29 -5.74
CA GLY A 51 -1.93 -6.60 -6.31
C GLY A 51 -0.82 -7.14 -7.21
N GLU A 52 0.43 -6.74 -7.00
CA GLU A 52 1.59 -7.20 -7.78
C GLU A 52 2.45 -8.16 -6.95
N TYR A 53 3.30 -8.96 -7.62
CA TYR A 53 4.37 -9.65 -6.92
C TYR A 53 5.37 -8.66 -6.33
N ILE A 54 5.86 -8.96 -5.14
CA ILE A 54 7.07 -8.32 -4.63
C ILE A 54 8.27 -8.95 -5.32
N CYS A 55 9.08 -8.13 -5.99
CA CYS A 55 10.15 -8.56 -6.89
C CYS A 55 11.32 -9.27 -6.20
N VAL A 56 11.46 -9.11 -4.88
CA VAL A 56 12.54 -9.71 -4.09
C VAL A 56 11.97 -10.51 -2.93
N SER A 57 12.56 -11.69 -2.67
CA SER A 57 12.10 -12.59 -1.61
C SER A 57 12.10 -11.90 -0.24
N TRP A 58 11.17 -12.33 0.62
CA TRP A 58 11.04 -11.86 1.99
C TRP A 58 12.38 -11.87 2.75
N TRP A 59 13.14 -12.96 2.60
CA TRP A 59 14.42 -13.16 3.28
C TRP A 59 15.50 -12.17 2.82
N LYS A 60 15.63 -11.96 1.50
CA LYS A 60 16.59 -10.99 0.95
C LYS A 60 16.26 -9.55 1.38
N ARG A 61 14.98 -9.17 1.37
CA ARG A 61 14.53 -7.85 1.86
C ARG A 61 14.78 -7.67 3.36
N LYS A 62 14.53 -8.71 4.16
CA LYS A 62 14.85 -8.73 5.59
C LYS A 62 16.35 -8.58 5.84
N GLN A 63 17.17 -9.32 5.10
CA GLN A 63 18.63 -9.30 5.24
C GLN A 63 19.21 -7.93 4.90
N ILE A 64 18.80 -7.31 3.79
CA ILE A 64 19.29 -5.97 3.44
C ILE A 64 18.84 -4.92 4.45
N ALA A 65 17.56 -4.93 4.85
CA ALA A 65 17.03 -3.97 5.82
C ALA A 65 17.73 -4.06 7.20
N LYS A 66 18.11 -5.28 7.64
CA LYS A 66 18.91 -5.49 8.85
C LYS A 66 20.26 -4.76 8.80
N LYS A 67 20.95 -4.76 7.65
CA LYS A 67 22.22 -4.04 7.47
C LYS A 67 22.10 -2.53 7.72
N TYR A 68 20.90 -1.98 7.54
CA TYR A 68 20.59 -0.57 7.79
C TYR A 68 19.98 -0.31 9.18
N GLY A 69 20.01 -1.28 10.09
CA GLY A 69 19.64 -1.10 11.50
C GLY A 69 18.22 -1.50 11.88
N VAL A 70 17.50 -2.24 11.03
CA VAL A 70 16.17 -2.76 11.38
C VAL A 70 16.28 -3.93 12.36
N ASN A 71 15.60 -3.84 13.51
CA ASN A 71 15.70 -4.82 14.59
C ASN A 71 14.66 -5.93 14.50
N LYS A 72 13.40 -5.61 14.18
CA LYS A 72 12.29 -6.57 14.16
C LYS A 72 11.45 -6.44 12.90
N PHE A 73 10.90 -7.57 12.47
CA PHE A 73 10.06 -7.67 11.27
C PHE A 73 8.74 -8.33 11.63
N ILE A 74 7.64 -7.70 11.26
CA ILE A 74 6.28 -8.22 11.32
C ILE A 74 5.86 -8.50 9.88
N LYS A 75 5.38 -9.71 9.62
CA LYS A 75 4.99 -10.15 8.28
C LYS A 75 3.53 -9.77 8.02
N LEU A 76 3.30 -8.89 7.05
CA LEU A 76 1.97 -8.61 6.52
C LEU A 76 1.66 -9.66 5.44
N LYS A 77 0.81 -10.63 5.80
CA LYS A 77 0.35 -11.69 4.89
C LYS A 77 -0.59 -11.10 3.84
N GLU A 78 -0.82 -11.84 2.77
CA GLU A 78 -1.61 -11.43 1.61
C GLU A 78 -3.03 -10.96 1.96
N HIS A 79 -3.71 -11.60 2.92
CA HIS A 79 -5.05 -11.17 3.33
C HIS A 79 -5.09 -9.76 3.94
N ILE A 80 -3.94 -9.22 4.36
CA ILE A 80 -3.74 -7.82 4.78
C ILE A 80 -3.17 -7.02 3.61
N SER A 81 -2.06 -7.50 3.04
CA SER A 81 -1.25 -6.72 2.11
C SER A 81 -1.94 -6.44 0.78
N THR A 82 -3.01 -7.16 0.42
CA THR A 82 -3.76 -6.95 -0.83
C THR A 82 -5.13 -6.33 -0.59
N GLN A 83 -5.33 -5.63 0.53
CA GLN A 83 -6.59 -4.95 0.85
C GLN A 83 -6.62 -3.49 0.36
N ALA A 84 -7.78 -2.85 0.48
CA ALA A 84 -7.89 -1.40 0.33
C ALA A 84 -7.02 -0.66 1.38
N ALA A 85 -6.65 0.59 1.09
CA ALA A 85 -5.73 1.38 1.91
C ALA A 85 -6.13 1.45 3.39
N HIS A 86 -7.41 1.71 3.69
CA HIS A 86 -7.93 1.79 5.06
C HIS A 86 -7.78 0.48 5.84
N ILE A 87 -8.10 -0.67 5.23
CA ILE A 87 -7.96 -1.99 5.88
C ILE A 87 -6.47 -2.31 6.06
N PHE A 88 -5.67 -2.11 5.00
CA PHE A 88 -4.22 -2.34 5.05
C PHE A 88 -3.55 -1.53 6.17
N ALA A 89 -3.87 -0.23 6.24
CA ALA A 89 -3.38 0.67 7.28
C ALA A 89 -3.82 0.22 8.66
N ASN A 90 -5.11 -0.07 8.85
CA ASN A 90 -5.64 -0.47 10.15
C ASN A 90 -4.99 -1.74 10.70
N GLU A 91 -4.87 -2.77 9.87
CA GLU A 91 -4.22 -4.03 10.24
C GLU A 91 -2.73 -3.85 10.51
N ALA A 92 -2.01 -3.11 9.66
CA ALA A 92 -0.59 -2.90 9.82
C ALA A 92 -0.25 -2.08 11.07
N VAL A 93 -1.00 -0.99 11.33
CA VAL A 93 -0.86 -0.17 12.54
C VAL A 93 -1.23 -0.98 13.78
N SER A 94 -2.31 -1.77 13.75
CA SER A 94 -2.71 -2.63 14.88
C SER A 94 -1.63 -3.66 15.24
N LEU A 95 -0.99 -4.26 14.24
CA LEU A 95 0.12 -5.18 14.47
C LEU A 95 1.35 -4.48 15.07
N LEU A 96 1.64 -3.25 14.65
CA LEU A 96 2.71 -2.44 15.23
C LEU A 96 2.36 -1.98 16.65
N ASN A 97 1.10 -1.64 16.93
CA ASN A 97 0.62 -1.34 18.28
C ASN A 97 0.83 -2.53 19.22
N LYS A 98 0.53 -3.76 18.77
CA LYS A 98 0.83 -4.99 19.53
C LYS A 98 2.33 -5.18 19.81
N ALA A 99 3.19 -4.64 18.93
CA ALA A 99 4.64 -4.60 19.17
C ALA A 99 5.09 -3.47 20.11
N LYS A 100 4.14 -2.66 20.60
CA LYS A 100 4.32 -1.52 21.51
C LYS A 100 5.31 -0.51 20.96
N ILE A 101 5.13 -0.11 19.69
CA ILE A 101 5.88 1.01 19.13
C ILE A 101 5.47 2.31 19.82
N ASP A 102 6.39 3.25 19.96
CA ASP A 102 6.12 4.58 20.50
C ASP A 102 5.81 5.57 19.35
N TYR A 103 6.50 5.43 18.20
CA TYR A 103 6.32 6.28 17.03
C TYR A 103 6.05 5.48 15.77
N LEU A 104 5.21 5.98 14.86
CA LEU A 104 5.04 5.47 13.50
C LEU A 104 5.61 6.47 12.50
N VAL A 105 6.64 6.08 11.75
CA VAL A 105 7.29 6.94 10.76
C VAL A 105 6.88 6.53 9.34
N PHE A 106 6.40 7.49 8.54
CA PHE A 106 6.04 7.28 7.13
C PHE A 106 6.45 8.47 6.26
N GLY A 107 6.68 8.24 4.97
CA GLY A 107 6.97 9.32 4.02
C GLY A 107 5.67 9.96 3.51
N SER A 108 5.69 11.28 3.30
CA SER A 108 4.57 12.08 2.81
C SER A 108 5.06 13.13 1.80
N GLU A 109 4.17 13.57 0.91
CA GLU A 109 4.41 14.72 0.04
C GLU A 109 4.21 16.05 0.80
N THR A 110 3.20 16.13 1.68
CA THR A 110 2.86 17.33 2.47
C THR A 110 3.87 17.65 3.57
N GLU A 111 4.56 16.65 4.15
CA GLU A 111 5.51 16.76 5.29
C GLU A 111 4.93 17.34 6.61
N ASP A 112 3.71 17.87 6.63
CA ASP A 112 3.11 18.42 7.85
C ASP A 112 2.21 17.41 8.58
N ILE A 113 2.70 16.82 9.67
CA ILE A 113 1.94 15.85 10.47
C ILE A 113 0.69 16.44 11.12
N SER A 114 0.68 17.75 11.40
CA SER A 114 -0.44 18.42 12.08
C SER A 114 -1.71 18.37 11.24
N VAL A 115 -1.56 18.50 9.91
CA VAL A 115 -2.63 18.39 8.92
C VAL A 115 -3.25 16.99 8.97
N PHE A 116 -2.45 15.92 8.98
CA PHE A 116 -2.95 14.54 9.07
C PHE A 116 -3.72 14.30 10.38
N ILE A 117 -3.21 14.82 11.50
CA ILE A 117 -3.86 14.68 12.82
C ILE A 117 -5.19 15.43 12.83
N LYS A 118 -5.23 16.68 12.35
CA LYS A 118 -6.45 17.49 12.25
C LYS A 118 -7.52 16.75 11.45
N VAL A 119 -7.16 16.28 10.26
CA VAL A 119 -8.06 15.54 9.37
C VAL A 119 -8.58 14.27 10.01
N ALA A 120 -7.70 13.47 10.63
CA ALA A 120 -8.11 12.22 11.27
C ALA A 120 -9.03 12.43 12.48
N LYS A 121 -8.81 13.48 13.29
CA LYS A 121 -9.71 13.86 14.39
C LYS A 121 -11.08 14.29 13.87
N LEU A 122 -11.08 15.18 12.87
CA LEU A 122 -12.31 15.66 12.26
C LEU A 122 -13.14 14.52 11.65
N LEU A 123 -12.49 13.53 11.03
CA LEU A 123 -13.14 12.32 10.54
C LEU A 123 -13.68 11.40 11.64
N LYS A 124 -13.04 11.37 12.82
CA LYS A 124 -13.52 10.62 13.99
C LYS A 124 -14.77 11.29 14.57
N GLU A 125 -14.77 12.61 14.68
CA GLU A 125 -15.87 13.42 15.21
C GLU A 125 -17.08 13.44 14.27
N ASN A 126 -16.85 13.59 12.96
CA ASN A 126 -17.91 13.75 11.94
C ASN A 126 -18.12 12.48 11.12
N LYS A 127 -17.95 11.30 11.73
CA LYS A 127 -17.97 10.01 11.01
C LYS A 127 -19.26 9.78 10.22
N THR A 128 -20.40 10.12 10.82
CA THR A 128 -21.73 9.94 10.21
C THR A 128 -21.88 10.84 8.99
N GLU A 129 -21.51 12.11 9.10
CA GLU A 129 -21.55 13.07 8.00
C GLU A 129 -20.60 12.66 6.87
N TYR A 130 -19.37 12.28 7.20
CA TYR A 130 -18.41 11.76 6.23
C TYR A 130 -18.97 10.55 5.46
N ASP A 131 -19.61 9.60 6.13
CA ASP A 131 -20.21 8.43 5.48
C ASP A 131 -21.38 8.81 4.56
N ILE A 132 -22.17 9.81 4.95
CA ILE A 132 -23.24 10.37 4.11
C ILE A 132 -22.64 10.99 2.86
N LEU A 133 -21.59 11.81 2.99
CA LEU A 133 -20.88 12.44 1.87
C LEU A 133 -20.26 11.40 0.94
N VAL A 134 -19.60 10.36 1.47
CA VAL A 134 -19.06 9.25 0.66
C VAL A 134 -20.17 8.57 -0.13
N LYS A 135 -21.32 8.27 0.50
CA LYS A 135 -22.47 7.67 -0.18
C LYS A 135 -23.06 8.59 -1.25
N LYS A 136 -23.17 9.89 -0.97
CA LYS A 136 -23.59 10.94 -1.93
C LYS A 136 -22.68 10.91 -3.16
N TYR A 137 -21.37 10.99 -2.98
CA TYR A 137 -20.41 10.99 -4.09
C TYR A 137 -20.31 9.67 -4.86
N LEU A 138 -20.54 8.52 -4.20
CA LEU A 138 -20.66 7.23 -4.88
C LEU A 138 -21.89 7.22 -5.83
N LYS A 139 -23.01 7.81 -5.39
CA LYS A 139 -24.26 7.87 -6.17
C LYS A 139 -24.24 8.91 -7.29
N MET A 140 -23.69 10.11 -7.05
CA MET A 140 -23.76 11.26 -7.97
C MET A 140 -23.00 11.12 -9.30
N GLY A 141 -22.24 10.05 -9.53
CA GLY A 141 -21.52 9.90 -10.80
C GLY A 141 -20.88 8.54 -11.05
N GLY A 142 -21.23 7.51 -10.27
CA GLY A 142 -20.56 6.21 -10.32
C GLY A 142 -19.08 6.28 -9.94
N ASN A 143 -18.68 7.26 -9.13
CA ASN A 143 -17.30 7.44 -8.70
C ASN A 143 -16.76 6.17 -8.03
N SER A 144 -15.48 5.88 -8.24
CA SER A 144 -14.79 4.85 -7.48
C SER A 144 -14.73 5.23 -6.00
N PHE A 145 -14.72 4.25 -5.10
CA PHE A 145 -14.62 4.50 -3.66
C PHE A 145 -13.47 5.46 -3.28
N PRO A 146 -12.22 5.31 -3.79
CA PRO A 146 -11.16 6.28 -3.49
C PRO A 146 -11.50 7.71 -3.91
N LYS A 147 -12.13 7.92 -5.08
CA LYS A 147 -12.51 9.25 -5.55
C LYS A 147 -13.64 9.83 -4.70
N ALA A 148 -14.65 9.03 -4.38
CA ALA A 148 -15.75 9.45 -3.51
C ALA A 148 -15.27 9.79 -2.09
N SER A 149 -14.34 9.01 -1.53
CA SER A 149 -13.69 9.32 -0.25
C SER A 149 -12.88 10.60 -0.30
N ALA A 150 -12.11 10.85 -1.36
CA ALA A 150 -11.36 12.09 -1.52
C ALA A 150 -12.27 13.33 -1.64
N LEU A 151 -13.37 13.22 -2.40
CA LEU A 151 -14.36 14.29 -2.53
C LEU A 151 -15.07 14.59 -1.19
N ALA A 152 -15.51 13.53 -0.49
CA ALA A 152 -16.11 13.67 0.84
C ALA A 152 -15.14 14.30 1.85
N LEU A 153 -13.87 13.92 1.79
CA LEU A 153 -12.83 14.47 2.64
C LEU A 153 -12.60 15.97 2.35
N SER A 154 -12.50 16.32 1.07
CA SER A 154 -12.32 17.70 0.61
C SER A 154 -13.49 18.59 1.02
N GLU A 155 -14.74 18.15 0.82
CA GLU A 155 -15.94 18.89 1.25
C GLU A 155 -15.99 19.09 2.76
N LEU A 156 -15.55 18.09 3.54
CA LEU A 156 -15.61 18.14 5.00
C LEU A 156 -14.46 18.94 5.64
N THR A 157 -13.29 18.97 5.01
CA THR A 157 -12.07 19.55 5.60
C THR A 157 -11.58 20.82 4.93
N ASN A 158 -12.07 21.13 3.72
CA ASN A 158 -11.50 22.10 2.78
C ASN A 158 -10.02 21.83 2.41
N GLU A 159 -9.53 20.61 2.64
CA GLU A 159 -8.16 20.18 2.31
C GLU A 159 -8.19 19.19 1.13
N ASN A 160 -7.23 19.30 0.21
CA ASN A 160 -7.12 18.41 -0.94
C ASN A 160 -5.97 17.42 -0.80
N PHE A 161 -6.29 16.14 -0.58
CA PHE A 161 -5.32 15.05 -0.57
C PHE A 161 -5.47 14.18 -1.81
N ASP A 162 -4.67 14.46 -2.83
CA ASP A 162 -4.66 13.69 -4.09
C ASP A 162 -3.44 12.77 -4.21
N LYS A 163 -2.41 12.95 -3.37
CA LYS A 163 -1.16 12.21 -3.46
C LYS A 163 -1.25 10.83 -2.77
N PRO A 164 -0.71 9.77 -3.39
CA PRO A 164 -0.84 8.41 -2.87
C PRO A 164 -0.24 8.17 -1.47
N ASN A 165 0.89 8.80 -1.11
CA ASN A 165 1.47 8.59 0.21
C ASN A 165 0.76 9.42 1.28
N ASP A 166 0.26 10.60 0.93
CA ASP A 166 -0.61 11.38 1.83
C ASP A 166 -1.91 10.63 2.13
N ILE A 167 -2.55 10.02 1.13
CA ILE A 167 -3.72 9.15 1.34
C ILE A 167 -3.38 8.00 2.32
N LEU A 168 -2.25 7.32 2.13
CA LEU A 168 -1.83 6.25 3.06
C LEU A 168 -1.49 6.80 4.46
N GLY A 169 -0.84 7.97 4.54
CA GLY A 169 -0.53 8.65 5.78
C GLY A 169 -1.78 8.95 6.60
N ILE A 170 -2.82 9.48 5.94
CA ILE A 170 -4.12 9.76 6.57
C ILE A 170 -4.73 8.46 7.10
N GLU A 171 -4.68 7.37 6.32
CA GLU A 171 -5.21 6.08 6.78
C GLU A 171 -4.44 5.52 7.99
N TYR A 172 -3.12 5.73 8.08
CA TYR A 172 -2.35 5.36 9.26
C TYR A 172 -2.74 6.19 10.48
N VAL A 173 -2.81 7.52 10.34
CA VAL A 173 -3.13 8.44 11.43
C VAL A 173 -4.58 8.25 11.90
N LYS A 174 -5.50 8.02 10.97
CA LYS A 174 -6.90 7.63 11.25
C LYS A 174 -6.98 6.32 12.03
N SER A 175 -6.20 5.30 11.67
CA SER A 175 -6.15 4.05 12.45
C SER A 175 -5.65 4.29 13.88
N ILE A 176 -4.62 5.10 14.06
CA ILE A 176 -4.11 5.45 15.39
C ILE A 176 -5.20 6.12 16.24
N ILE A 177 -5.84 7.16 15.69
CA ILE A 177 -6.84 7.97 16.41
C ILE A 177 -8.14 7.19 16.66
N ASN A 178 -8.64 6.43 15.69
CA ASN A 178 -9.91 5.70 15.84
C ASN A 178 -9.82 4.56 16.85
N ASN A 179 -8.65 3.97 17.04
CA ASN A 179 -8.44 2.88 17.99
C ASN A 179 -7.78 3.34 19.31
N ASP A 180 -7.61 4.65 19.50
CA ASP A 180 -6.98 5.26 20.67
C ASP A 180 -5.61 4.65 21.01
N PHE A 181 -4.82 4.35 19.96
CA PHE A 181 -3.48 3.79 20.12
C PHE A 181 -2.51 4.84 20.64
N LYS A 182 -1.69 4.45 21.63
CA LYS A 182 -0.61 5.29 22.19
C LYS A 182 0.63 5.32 21.29
N ILE A 183 0.42 5.74 20.04
CA ILE A 183 1.44 5.82 18.99
C ILE A 183 1.47 7.26 18.48
N GLN A 184 2.66 7.87 18.47
CA GLN A 184 2.83 9.19 17.88
C GLN A 184 3.20 9.05 16.39
N PRO A 185 2.36 9.53 15.45
CA PRO A 185 2.72 9.51 14.05
C PRO A 185 3.74 10.61 13.75
N VAL A 186 4.64 10.35 12.80
CA VAL A 186 5.69 11.26 12.35
C VAL A 186 5.84 11.10 10.84
N CYS A 187 5.71 12.20 10.09
CA CYS A 187 6.00 12.17 8.66
C CYS A 187 7.37 12.78 8.34
N LEU A 188 7.93 12.36 7.22
CA LEU A 188 9.11 12.96 6.59
C LEU A 188 8.80 13.27 5.13
N LYS A 189 9.39 14.35 4.59
CA LYS A 189 9.33 14.59 3.15
C LYS A 189 10.08 13.52 2.38
N ARG A 190 9.51 13.14 1.25
CA ARG A 190 10.15 12.21 0.32
C ARG A 190 11.23 12.92 -0.49
N THR A 191 12.30 12.20 -0.79
CA THR A 191 13.35 12.69 -1.70
C THR A 191 12.93 12.70 -3.17
N ILE A 192 11.99 11.83 -3.55
CA ILE A 192 11.36 11.78 -4.89
C ILE A 192 9.88 11.41 -4.73
N GLU A 193 9.05 12.04 -5.57
CA GLU A 193 7.62 11.74 -5.72
C GLU A 193 7.32 10.27 -6.02
N PHE A 194 6.13 9.85 -5.65
CA PHE A 194 5.63 8.52 -5.99
C PHE A 194 5.49 8.39 -7.53
N HIS A 195 5.94 7.28 -8.12
CA HIS A 195 5.87 7.01 -9.57
C HIS A 195 6.69 7.90 -10.51
N SER A 196 7.55 8.80 -10.01
CA SER A 196 8.43 9.58 -10.88
C SER A 196 9.17 8.68 -11.89
N GLU A 197 9.00 8.99 -13.18
CA GLU A 197 9.76 8.41 -14.29
C GLU A 197 11.19 8.96 -14.33
N ASN A 198 11.36 10.16 -13.75
CA ASN A 198 12.63 10.84 -13.59
C ASN A 198 13.39 10.31 -12.38
N THR A 199 14.70 10.16 -12.54
CA THR A 199 15.63 9.91 -11.44
C THR A 199 16.23 11.22 -10.99
N LEU A 200 16.39 11.41 -9.68
CA LEU A 200 17.08 12.58 -9.13
C LEU A 200 18.33 12.09 -8.41
N ASN A 201 19.50 12.42 -8.94
CA ASN A 201 20.79 11.94 -8.43
C ASN A 201 20.83 10.42 -8.28
N GLU A 202 20.98 9.92 -7.05
CA GLU A 202 21.01 8.51 -6.66
C GLU A 202 19.64 7.96 -6.24
N PHE A 203 18.57 8.72 -6.44
CA PHE A 203 17.22 8.32 -6.07
C PHE A 203 16.38 7.95 -7.31
N ALA A 204 15.61 6.88 -7.18
CA ALA A 204 14.60 6.47 -8.15
C ALA A 204 13.40 5.86 -7.41
N SER A 205 12.21 5.97 -8.00
CA SER A 205 11.02 5.32 -7.46
C SER A 205 11.13 3.80 -7.56
N ALA A 206 10.50 3.07 -6.64
CA ALA A 206 10.48 1.60 -6.70
C ALA A 206 9.92 1.08 -8.03
N SER A 207 8.94 1.77 -8.61
CA SER A 207 8.37 1.44 -9.91
C SER A 207 9.38 1.61 -11.05
N LYS A 208 10.12 2.73 -11.07
CA LYS A 208 11.19 2.96 -12.05
C LYS A 208 12.27 1.89 -11.95
N ILE A 209 12.71 1.53 -10.75
CA ILE A 209 13.70 0.45 -10.57
C ILE A 209 13.18 -0.89 -11.13
N ARG A 210 11.90 -1.22 -10.92
CA ARG A 210 11.31 -2.45 -11.51
C ARG A 210 11.25 -2.40 -13.04
N GLN A 211 10.96 -1.23 -13.63
CA GLN A 211 11.00 -1.01 -15.07
C GLN A 211 12.43 -1.20 -15.62
N MET A 212 13.42 -0.58 -15.00
CA MET A 212 14.83 -0.72 -15.37
C MET A 212 15.27 -2.20 -15.34
N ILE A 213 14.83 -2.98 -14.35
CA ILE A 213 15.11 -4.42 -14.31
C ILE A 213 14.47 -5.16 -15.49
N LYS A 214 13.24 -4.80 -15.87
CA LYS A 214 12.55 -5.39 -17.03
C LYS A 214 13.29 -5.07 -18.34
N GLU A 215 13.79 -3.85 -18.45
CA GLU A 215 14.58 -3.34 -19.59
C GLU A 215 16.06 -3.75 -19.54
N LYS A 216 16.47 -4.57 -18.55
CA LYS A 216 17.84 -5.04 -18.33
C LYS A 216 18.87 -3.91 -18.17
N GLN A 217 18.44 -2.74 -17.67
CA GLN A 217 19.30 -1.61 -17.36
C GLN A 217 20.01 -1.79 -16.02
N ASP A 218 21.13 -1.09 -15.83
CA ASP A 218 21.83 -1.08 -14.55
C ASP A 218 21.02 -0.31 -13.48
N ILE A 219 20.86 -0.92 -12.32
CA ILE A 219 20.14 -0.36 -11.16
C ILE A 219 21.06 -0.09 -9.96
N SER A 220 22.35 -0.37 -10.08
CA SER A 220 23.33 -0.32 -8.99
C SER A 220 23.37 1.04 -8.29
N LYS A 221 23.14 2.12 -9.05
CA LYS A 221 23.05 3.49 -8.57
C LYS A 221 21.91 3.72 -7.57
N TYR A 222 20.81 2.97 -7.68
CA TYR A 222 19.56 3.25 -6.95
C TYR A 222 19.24 2.22 -5.85
N THR A 223 19.86 1.05 -5.91
CA THR A 223 19.63 -0.03 -4.95
C THR A 223 20.90 -0.84 -4.69
N PRO A 224 21.16 -1.23 -3.41
CA PRO A 224 22.26 -2.14 -3.09
C PRO A 224 21.96 -3.60 -3.46
N LEU A 225 20.78 -3.90 -3.99
CA LEU A 225 20.38 -5.26 -4.35
C LEU A 225 20.79 -5.59 -5.79
N LYS A 226 21.45 -6.74 -5.97
CA LYS A 226 21.68 -7.34 -7.29
C LYS A 226 20.44 -8.14 -7.71
N ILE A 227 19.67 -7.61 -8.66
CA ILE A 227 18.43 -8.22 -9.16
C ILE A 227 18.54 -8.38 -10.67
N LYS A 228 18.60 -9.63 -11.17
CA LYS A 228 18.72 -9.92 -12.61
C LYS A 228 17.37 -10.08 -13.32
N LYS A 229 16.38 -10.64 -12.61
CA LYS A 229 15.04 -10.92 -13.15
C LYS A 229 14.03 -10.78 -12.03
N ILE A 230 12.84 -10.31 -12.39
CA ILE A 230 11.69 -10.20 -11.50
C ILE A 230 10.57 -11.09 -12.01
N LYS A 231 9.76 -11.61 -11.08
CA LYS A 231 8.51 -12.29 -11.41
C LYS A 231 7.43 -11.25 -11.58
N LEU A 232 6.66 -11.33 -12.66
CA LEU A 232 5.59 -10.40 -12.93
C LEU A 232 4.23 -11.08 -12.74
N ILE A 233 3.24 -10.29 -12.29
CA ILE A 233 1.89 -10.84 -12.12
C ILE A 233 1.27 -11.13 -13.49
N GLU A 234 1.67 -10.39 -14.54
CA GLU A 234 1.27 -10.59 -15.93
C GLU A 234 1.62 -11.99 -16.47
N ASP A 235 2.72 -12.60 -16.00
CA ASP A 235 3.12 -13.97 -16.36
C ASP A 235 2.07 -15.02 -15.98
N THR A 236 1.14 -14.68 -15.10
CA THR A 236 0.05 -15.57 -14.65
C THR A 236 -1.21 -15.47 -15.50
N TYR A 237 -1.28 -14.49 -16.41
CA TYR A 237 -2.48 -14.14 -17.15
C TYR A 237 -3.03 -15.27 -18.03
N PRO A 238 -2.22 -16.06 -18.79
CA PRO A 238 -2.76 -17.16 -19.59
C PRO A 238 -3.50 -18.22 -18.76
N LYS A 239 -2.98 -18.51 -17.55
CA LYS A 239 -3.65 -19.44 -16.61
C LYS A 239 -4.94 -18.84 -16.06
N PHE A 240 -4.93 -17.54 -15.78
CA PHE A 240 -6.10 -16.81 -15.33
C PHE A 240 -7.20 -16.74 -16.40
N GLN A 241 -6.83 -16.49 -17.66
CA GLN A 241 -7.76 -16.51 -18.79
C GLN A 241 -8.48 -17.85 -18.89
N LYS A 242 -7.73 -18.95 -18.96
CA LYS A 242 -8.30 -20.30 -19.01
C LYS A 242 -9.26 -20.58 -17.85
N PHE A 243 -8.93 -20.10 -16.64
CA PHE A 243 -9.77 -20.26 -15.47
C PHE A 243 -11.08 -19.46 -15.59
N ILE A 244 -11.01 -18.16 -15.89
CA ILE A 244 -12.19 -17.29 -15.99
C ILE A 244 -13.10 -17.72 -17.15
N SER A 245 -12.55 -18.10 -18.31
CA SER A 245 -13.36 -18.56 -19.45
C SER A 245 -14.18 -19.79 -19.10
N LYS A 246 -13.61 -20.74 -18.35
CA LYS A 246 -14.29 -22.00 -17.97
C LYS A 246 -15.18 -21.92 -16.73
N THR A 247 -14.98 -20.92 -15.86
CA THR A 247 -15.69 -20.83 -14.58
C THR A 247 -16.97 -20.01 -14.72
N PRO A 248 -18.17 -20.50 -14.31
CA PRO A 248 -19.39 -19.70 -14.33
C PRO A 248 -19.29 -18.40 -13.50
N ALA A 249 -19.98 -17.34 -13.94
CA ALA A 249 -19.91 -16.01 -13.31
C ALA A 249 -20.26 -16.04 -11.81
N ASN A 250 -21.33 -16.76 -11.44
CA ASN A 250 -21.74 -16.92 -10.05
C ASN A 250 -20.67 -17.56 -9.15
N LYS A 251 -19.80 -18.44 -9.69
CA LYS A 251 -18.66 -19.01 -8.96
C LYS A 251 -17.51 -18.00 -8.85
N ILE A 252 -17.31 -17.15 -9.86
CA ILE A 252 -16.32 -16.06 -9.80
C ILE A 252 -16.72 -15.02 -8.75
N ALA A 253 -18.02 -14.72 -8.62
CA ALA A 253 -18.56 -13.80 -7.62
C ALA A 253 -18.26 -14.20 -6.16
N GLN A 254 -17.90 -15.45 -5.91
CA GLN A 254 -17.55 -15.96 -4.58
C GLN A 254 -16.13 -15.59 -4.14
N TYR A 255 -15.27 -15.06 -5.02
CA TYR A 255 -13.93 -14.62 -4.64
C TYR A 255 -13.97 -13.24 -3.97
N LYS A 256 -13.03 -12.99 -3.04
CA LYS A 256 -12.92 -11.68 -2.38
C LYS A 256 -12.68 -10.61 -3.42
N LEU A 257 -13.21 -9.41 -3.17
CA LEU A 257 -13.06 -8.22 -4.02
C LEU A 257 -13.79 -8.28 -5.38
N ILE A 258 -14.42 -9.41 -5.73
CA ILE A 258 -15.35 -9.53 -6.85
C ILE A 258 -16.73 -9.16 -6.33
N ASP A 259 -17.11 -7.90 -6.50
CA ASP A 259 -18.40 -7.36 -6.05
C ASP A 259 -19.08 -6.66 -7.24
N GLU A 260 -20.39 -6.42 -7.12
CA GLU A 260 -21.14 -5.51 -8.01
C GLU A 260 -20.94 -5.76 -9.52
N GLY A 261 -21.01 -7.03 -9.96
CA GLY A 261 -20.94 -7.40 -11.38
C GLY A 261 -19.53 -7.47 -11.97
N MET A 262 -18.47 -7.36 -11.16
CA MET A 262 -17.09 -7.49 -11.61
C MET A 262 -16.80 -8.85 -12.27
N GLU A 263 -17.48 -9.91 -11.86
CA GLU A 263 -17.43 -11.23 -12.50
C GLU A 263 -17.84 -11.19 -13.98
N ASN A 264 -18.88 -10.41 -14.31
CA ASN A 264 -19.36 -10.24 -15.68
C ASN A 264 -18.40 -9.39 -16.49
N LEU A 265 -17.81 -8.36 -15.87
CA LEU A 265 -16.77 -7.55 -16.49
C LEU A 265 -15.53 -8.39 -16.83
N PHE A 266 -15.09 -9.24 -15.90
CA PHE A 266 -13.98 -10.16 -16.14
C PHE A 266 -14.32 -11.11 -17.29
N LYS A 267 -15.49 -11.75 -17.27
CA LYS A 267 -15.96 -12.61 -18.36
C LYS A 267 -15.97 -11.91 -19.72
N LYS A 268 -16.48 -10.69 -19.77
CA LYS A 268 -16.59 -9.89 -21.00
C LYS A 268 -15.22 -9.58 -21.61
N HIS A 269 -14.23 -9.27 -20.79
CA HIS A 269 -12.92 -8.79 -21.26
C HIS A 269 -11.80 -9.83 -21.17
N ILE A 270 -12.05 -11.05 -20.69
CA ILE A 270 -10.99 -12.02 -20.45
C ILE A 270 -10.21 -12.42 -21.71
N ASN A 271 -10.81 -12.30 -22.90
CA ASN A 271 -10.17 -12.68 -24.16
C ASN A 271 -9.19 -11.62 -24.71
N GLN A 272 -8.96 -10.52 -23.99
CA GLN A 272 -7.94 -9.55 -24.36
C GLN A 272 -6.55 -10.21 -24.46
N PRO A 273 -5.68 -9.82 -25.40
CA PRO A 273 -4.47 -10.56 -25.72
C PRO A 273 -3.42 -10.48 -24.61
N THR A 274 -3.38 -9.38 -23.85
CA THR A 274 -2.41 -9.18 -22.78
C THR A 274 -3.07 -8.89 -21.43
N TYR A 275 -2.30 -9.13 -20.36
CA TYR A 275 -2.69 -8.73 -19.00
C TYR A 275 -2.99 -7.24 -18.93
N HIS A 276 -2.20 -6.41 -19.60
CA HIS A 276 -2.37 -4.96 -19.58
C HIS A 276 -3.71 -4.58 -20.21
N ASP A 277 -4.00 -5.07 -21.42
CA ASP A 277 -5.24 -4.78 -22.15
C ASP A 277 -6.48 -5.25 -21.39
N PHE A 278 -6.39 -6.39 -20.71
CA PHE A 278 -7.43 -6.87 -19.82
C PHE A 278 -7.70 -5.93 -18.65
N ILE A 279 -6.64 -5.49 -17.96
CA ILE A 279 -6.77 -4.56 -16.83
C ILE A 279 -7.39 -3.25 -17.31
N GLU A 280 -6.92 -2.67 -18.43
CA GLU A 280 -7.48 -1.45 -19.00
C GLU A 280 -8.96 -1.60 -19.35
N ALA A 281 -9.33 -2.68 -20.05
CA ALA A 281 -10.70 -2.92 -20.47
C ALA A 281 -11.66 -3.13 -19.28
N CYS A 282 -11.14 -3.55 -18.12
CA CYS A 282 -11.90 -3.71 -16.88
C CYS A 282 -11.97 -2.42 -16.03
N ILE A 283 -11.31 -1.33 -16.41
CA ILE A 283 -11.45 -0.06 -15.70
C ILE A 283 -12.81 0.55 -16.03
N SER A 284 -13.46 1.07 -14.99
CA SER A 284 -14.72 1.79 -15.12
C SER A 284 -14.75 2.94 -14.12
N LYS A 285 -15.80 3.77 -14.17
CA LYS A 285 -16.03 4.81 -13.16
C LYS A 285 -16.01 4.20 -11.74
N ARG A 286 -16.58 3.00 -11.57
CA ARG A 286 -16.68 2.27 -10.31
C ARG A 286 -15.37 1.58 -9.90
N TYR A 287 -14.63 1.01 -10.84
CA TYR A 287 -13.44 0.20 -10.56
C TYR A 287 -12.16 0.85 -11.03
N THR A 288 -11.32 1.23 -10.06
CA THR A 288 -9.96 1.69 -10.34
C THR A 288 -9.06 0.54 -10.81
N ARG A 289 -8.01 0.87 -11.56
CA ARG A 289 -6.93 -0.05 -11.95
C ARG A 289 -6.46 -0.93 -10.78
N ASN A 290 -6.13 -0.32 -9.65
CA ASN A 290 -5.63 -1.04 -8.47
C ASN A 290 -6.69 -1.97 -7.86
N ARG A 291 -7.99 -1.63 -7.94
CA ARG A 291 -9.06 -2.52 -7.50
C ARG A 291 -9.16 -3.76 -8.40
N ILE A 292 -9.11 -3.58 -9.72
CA ILE A 292 -9.09 -4.70 -10.68
C ILE A 292 -7.87 -5.60 -10.44
N LYS A 293 -6.67 -5.03 -10.30
CA LYS A 293 -5.44 -5.81 -10.04
C LYS A 293 -5.51 -6.63 -8.75
N ARG A 294 -6.06 -6.06 -7.66
CA ARG A 294 -6.27 -6.80 -6.41
C ARG A 294 -7.33 -7.88 -6.55
N ALA A 295 -8.42 -7.63 -7.29
CA ALA A 295 -9.46 -8.62 -7.54
C ALA A 295 -8.96 -9.79 -8.40
N TYR A 296 -8.20 -9.49 -9.46
CA TYR A 296 -7.44 -10.48 -10.23
C TYR A 296 -6.60 -11.36 -9.31
N LEU A 297 -5.82 -10.73 -8.42
CA LEU A 297 -4.95 -11.46 -7.51
C LEU A 297 -5.73 -12.32 -6.52
N SER A 298 -6.82 -11.81 -5.97
CA SER A 298 -7.72 -12.56 -5.07
C SER A 298 -8.22 -13.85 -5.72
N VAL A 299 -8.70 -13.77 -6.96
CA VAL A 299 -9.14 -14.93 -7.74
C VAL A 299 -7.97 -15.87 -8.04
N PHE A 300 -6.82 -15.34 -8.47
CA PHE A 300 -5.63 -16.13 -8.75
C PHE A 300 -5.12 -16.92 -7.52
N LEU A 301 -5.22 -16.31 -6.34
CA LEU A 301 -4.89 -16.95 -5.06
C LEU A 301 -6.04 -17.78 -4.47
N LYS A 302 -7.16 -17.90 -5.19
CA LYS A 302 -8.37 -18.61 -4.79
C LYS A 302 -8.93 -18.15 -3.44
N GLN A 303 -8.83 -16.86 -3.13
CA GLN A 303 -9.33 -16.26 -1.89
C GLN A 303 -10.85 -16.09 -1.97
N ARG A 304 -11.61 -16.97 -1.30
CA ARG A 304 -13.08 -16.86 -1.26
C ARG A 304 -13.56 -15.89 -0.19
N LYS A 305 -14.71 -15.26 -0.42
CA LYS A 305 -15.47 -14.59 0.64
C LYS A 305 -15.78 -15.63 1.71
N ASN A 306 -15.66 -15.26 2.98
CA ASN A 306 -16.13 -16.15 4.03
C ASN A 306 -17.66 -16.16 3.87
N ASN A 307 -18.25 -17.32 3.58
CA ASN A 307 -19.69 -17.50 3.75
C ASN A 307 -19.93 -17.31 5.26
N ARG A 308 -20.39 -16.12 5.64
CA ARG A 308 -21.22 -15.99 6.84
C ARG A 308 -22.63 -16.32 6.40
#